data_AF-A0A2N1YJY6-F1
#
_entry.id   AF-A0A2N1YJY6-F1
#
_cell.length_a   1.000
_cell.length_b   1.000
_cell.length_c   1.000
_cell.angle_alpha   90.00
_cell.angle_beta   90.00
_cell.angle_gamma   90.00
#
_symmetry.space_group_name_H-M   'P 1'
#
loop_
_entity.id
_entity.type
_entity.pdbx_description
1 polymer ?
#
loop_
_entity_poly.entity_id
_entity_poly.type
_entity_poly.pdbx_seq_one_letter_code
_entity_poly.pdbx_strand_id
1 'polypeptide(L)' 'MIKIRRGLDLPISGEPRQSITDGPSIRTVAILGPDYPGMKPTMAVQEGDQVEKGQLLFTDKKCEGVNYTAPAAGTVKAV' A
#
# COMPACT_ATOMS: atom_id res chain seq x y z
N MET A 1 -33.91 -12.42 -11.30
CA MET A 1 -33.03 -13.61 -11.21
C MET A 1 -32.19 -13.46 -9.95
N ILE A 2 -32.38 -14.31 -8.93
CA ILE A 2 -31.71 -14.20 -7.62
C ILE A 2 -30.39 -14.97 -7.67
N LYS A 3 -29.25 -14.31 -7.40
CA LYS A 3 -27.93 -14.96 -7.31
C LYS A 3 -27.74 -15.55 -5.91
N ILE A 4 -27.92 -16.86 -5.77
CA ILE A 4 -27.61 -17.57 -4.53
C ILE A 4 -26.10 -17.87 -4.51
N ARG A 5 -25.37 -17.35 -3.52
CA ARG A 5 -23.96 -17.68 -3.28
C ARG A 5 -23.89 -18.76 -2.20
N ARG A 6 -23.25 -19.89 -2.48
CA ARG A 6 -23.03 -20.99 -1.51
C ARG A 6 -21.81 -20.68 -0.63
N GLY A 7 -21.92 -19.65 0.21
CA GLY A 7 -20.93 -19.31 1.23
C GLY A 7 -21.35 -19.84 2.61
N LEU A 8 -20.38 -20.10 3.48
CA LEU A 8 -20.57 -20.37 4.91
C LEU A 8 -20.09 -19.14 5.69
N ASP A 9 -20.89 -18.65 6.62
CA ASP A 9 -20.44 -17.61 7.54
C ASP A 9 -19.39 -18.19 8.50
N LEU A 10 -18.19 -17.63 8.48
CA LEU A 10 -17.08 -18.10 9.32
C LEU A 10 -17.27 -17.57 10.75
N PRO A 11 -17.40 -18.43 11.78
CA PRO A 11 -17.58 -17.99 13.16
C PRO A 11 -16.23 -17.57 13.77
N ILE A 12 -15.79 -16.36 13.46
CA ILE A 12 -14.53 -15.79 13.96
C ILE A 12 -14.83 -14.78 15.07
N SER A 13 -14.26 -14.99 16.24
CA SER A 13 -14.32 -14.02 17.35
C SER A 13 -13.42 -12.82 17.10
N GLY A 14 -13.80 -11.65 17.64
CA GLY A 14 -12.99 -10.43 17.53
C GLY A 14 -13.46 -9.46 16.46
N GLU A 15 -14.76 -9.44 16.15
CA GLU A 15 -15.32 -8.45 15.23
C GLU A 15 -15.02 -7.02 15.72
N PRO A 16 -14.61 -6.11 14.82
CA PRO A 16 -14.37 -4.73 15.20
C PRO A 16 -15.70 -4.00 15.39
N ARG A 17 -15.75 -3.11 16.39
CA ARG A 17 -16.86 -2.18 16.54
C ARG A 17 -16.96 -1.29 15.30
N GLN A 18 -18.15 -1.20 14.71
CA GLN A 18 -18.42 -0.41 13.51
C GLN A 18 -18.52 1.10 13.83
N SER A 19 -17.41 1.67 14.31
CA SER A 19 -17.27 3.09 14.65
C SER A 19 -15.86 3.56 14.32
N ILE A 20 -15.72 4.78 13.80
CA ILE A 20 -14.42 5.37 13.48
C ILE A 20 -13.91 6.12 14.71
N THR A 21 -12.66 5.86 15.09
CA THR A 21 -11.92 6.56 16.14
C THR A 21 -10.52 6.88 15.64
N ASP A 22 -9.89 7.91 16.19
CA ASP A 22 -8.50 8.19 15.86
C ASP A 22 -7.59 7.02 16.26
N GLY A 23 -6.70 6.65 15.33
CA GLY A 23 -5.66 5.67 15.57
C GLY A 23 -4.45 6.28 16.28
N PRO A 24 -3.44 5.45 16.60
CA PRO A 24 -2.16 5.96 17.10
C PRO A 24 -1.45 6.83 16.05
N SER A 25 -0.57 7.72 16.50
CA SER A 25 0.24 8.54 15.60
C SER A 25 1.23 7.68 14.79
N ILE A 26 1.17 7.78 13.46
CA ILE A 26 2.04 7.04 12.54
C ILE A 26 3.23 7.91 12.13
N ARG A 27 4.44 7.33 12.17
CA ARG A 27 5.70 8.04 11.86
C ARG A 27 6.41 7.54 10.61
N THR A 28 6.00 6.39 10.09
CA THR A 28 6.65 5.74 8.95
C THR A 28 5.60 4.99 8.16
N VAL A 29 5.72 5.06 6.84
CA VAL A 29 4.83 4.43 5.88
C VAL A 29 5.68 3.77 4.81
N ALA A 30 5.15 2.72 4.18
CA ALA A 30 5.85 1.97 3.15
C ALA A 30 4.87 1.50 2.07
N ILE A 31 5.41 1.23 0.89
CA ILE A 31 4.72 0.50 -0.17
C ILE A 31 5.37 -0.88 -0.24
N LEU A 32 4.56 -1.93 -0.27
CA LEU A 32 5.04 -3.29 -0.31
C LEU A 32 5.05 -3.79 -1.76
N GLY A 33 6.25 -4.00 -2.31
CA GLY A 33 6.40 -4.61 -3.64
C GLY A 33 5.60 -5.93 -3.81
N PRO A 34 5.56 -6.83 -2.81
CA PRO A 34 4.79 -8.08 -2.91
C PRO A 34 3.27 -7.92 -3.10
N ASP A 35 2.70 -6.76 -2.78
CA ASP A 35 1.26 -6.50 -2.99
C ASP A 35 0.89 -6.36 -4.47
N TYR A 36 1.90 -6.25 -5.35
CA TYR A 36 1.72 -6.10 -6.79
C TYR A 36 2.21 -7.36 -7.54
N PRO A 37 1.28 -8.26 -7.95
CA PRO A 37 1.65 -9.53 -8.56
C PRO A 37 2.51 -9.36 -9.82
N GLY A 38 3.69 -9.97 -9.79
CA GLY A 38 4.60 -10.00 -10.93
C GLY A 38 5.39 -8.71 -11.18
N MET A 39 5.23 -7.68 -10.33
CA MET A 39 5.92 -6.40 -10.44
C MET A 39 7.45 -6.56 -10.43
N LYS A 40 8.14 -5.79 -11.27
CA LYS A 40 9.60 -5.62 -11.23
C LYS A 40 9.93 -4.14 -11.06
N PRO A 41 10.36 -3.71 -9.86
CA PRO A 41 10.54 -2.30 -9.58
C PRO A 41 11.77 -1.73 -10.29
N THR A 42 11.65 -0.50 -10.76
CA THR A 42 12.76 0.38 -11.13
C THR A 42 12.75 1.56 -10.18
N MET A 43 13.71 1.61 -9.26
CA MET A 43 13.79 2.66 -8.26
C MET A 43 14.10 4.02 -8.89
N ALA A 44 13.34 5.04 -8.51
CA ALA A 44 13.57 6.44 -8.84
C ALA A 44 14.14 7.24 -7.65
N VAL A 45 14.22 6.61 -6.49
CA VAL A 45 14.76 7.16 -5.23
C VAL A 45 15.68 6.15 -4.56
N GLN A 46 16.47 6.63 -3.60
CA GLN A 46 17.35 5.84 -2.77
C GLN A 46 17.22 6.24 -1.29
N GLU A 47 17.82 5.45 -0.40
CA GLU A 47 17.88 5.80 1.03
C GLU A 47 18.53 7.17 1.25
N GLY A 48 17.93 7.97 2.13
CA GLY A 48 18.35 9.35 2.42
C GLY A 48 17.67 10.41 1.55
N ASP A 49 17.01 10.06 0.45
CA ASP A 49 16.32 11.03 -0.38
C ASP A 49 15.12 11.64 0.34
N GLN A 50 14.92 12.95 0.14
CA GLN A 50 13.69 13.62 0.52
C GLN A 50 12.63 13.44 -0.56
N VAL A 51 11.41 13.10 -0.14
CA VAL A 51 10.28 12.89 -1.03
C VAL A 51 9.09 13.74 -0.62
N GLU A 52 8.39 14.27 -1.62
CA GLU A 52 7.09 14.93 -1.45
C GLU A 52 5.94 13.92 -1.58
N LYS A 53 4.78 14.26 -1.01
CA LYS A 53 3.58 13.44 -1.21
C LYS A 53 3.21 13.41 -2.69
N GLY A 54 3.08 12.21 -3.26
CA GLY A 54 2.81 12.02 -4.69
C GLY A 54 4.07 11.96 -5.56
N GLN A 55 5.27 12.14 -5.00
CA GLN A 55 6.52 11.99 -5.74
C GLN A 55 6.74 10.52 -6.14
N LEU A 56 7.30 10.31 -7.34
CA LEU A 56 7.64 8.98 -7.85
C LEU A 56 8.69 8.29 -6.97
N LEU A 57 8.38 7.08 -6.51
CA LEU A 57 9.31 6.21 -5.78
C LEU A 57 9.92 5.15 -6.70
N PHE A 58 9.09 4.48 -7.49
CA PHE A 58 9.53 3.48 -8.47
C PHE A 58 8.47 3.24 -9.54
N THR A 59 8.88 2.60 -10.64
CA THR A 59 7.99 2.14 -11.72
C THR A 59 8.05 0.62 -11.87
N ASP A 60 7.08 0.02 -12.56
CA ASP A 60 7.11 -1.41 -12.88
C ASP A 60 7.57 -1.66 -14.32
N LYS A 61 8.68 -2.37 -14.50
CA LYS A 61 9.20 -2.75 -15.83
C LYS A 61 8.25 -3.64 -16.62
N LYS A 62 7.37 -4.38 -15.95
CA LYS A 62 6.39 -5.26 -16.63
C LYS A 62 5.09 -4.55 -16.96
N CYS A 63 4.84 -3.39 -16.36
CA CYS A 63 3.62 -2.62 -16.55
C CYS A 63 3.99 -1.18 -16.87
N GLU A 64 4.36 -0.96 -18.13
CA GLU A 64 4.77 0.36 -18.62
C GLU A 64 3.71 1.42 -18.34
N GLY A 65 4.14 2.59 -17.87
CA GLY A 65 3.27 3.70 -17.49
C GLY A 65 2.76 3.67 -16.06
N VAL A 66 2.96 2.58 -15.31
CA VAL A 66 2.59 2.52 -13.90
C VAL A 66 3.66 3.16 -13.01
N ASN A 67 3.23 4.17 -12.25
CA ASN A 67 4.03 4.94 -11.32
C ASN A 67 3.57 4.70 -9.88
N TYR A 68 4.50 4.30 -9.01
CA TYR A 68 4.25 4.13 -7.59
C TYR A 68 4.81 5.34 -6.84
N THR A 69 3.96 6.03 -6.09
CA THR A 69 4.26 7.36 -5.55
C THR A 69 4.19 7.41 -4.03
N ALA A 70 4.90 8.35 -3.43
CA ALA A 70 5.02 8.47 -1.99
C ALA A 70 3.67 8.82 -1.34
N PRO A 71 3.17 8.01 -0.39
CA PRO A 71 1.90 8.29 0.29
C PRO A 71 1.99 9.49 1.25
N ALA A 72 3.19 9.83 1.71
CA ALA A 72 3.48 10.97 2.57
C ALA A 72 4.83 11.60 2.20
N ALA A 73 5.00 12.88 2.57
CA ALA A 73 6.29 13.56 2.46
C ALA A 73 7.22 13.15 3.61
N GLY A 74 8.53 13.12 3.37
CA GLY A 74 9.52 12.76 4.37
C GLY A 74 10.85 12.35 3.77
N THR A 75 11.58 11.49 4.49
CA THR A 75 12.88 10.95 4.04
C THR A 75 12.78 9.45 3.86
N VAL A 76 13.31 8.94 2.75
CA VAL A 76 13.40 7.50 2.48
C VAL A 76 14.36 6.87 3.47
N LYS A 77 13.83 6.09 4.41
CA LYS A 77 14.63 5.46 5.47
C LYS A 77 15.22 4.10 5.05
N ALA A 78 14.51 3.37 4.20
CA ALA A 78 14.88 2.04 3.72
C ALA A 78 14.22 1.77 2.35
N VAL A 79 14.86 0.95 1.52
CA VAL A 79 14.35 0.46 0.22
C VAL A 79 14.31 -1.07 0.19
#